data_AF-A0A183D059-F1
#
_entry.id   AF-A0A183D059-F1
#
_cell.length_a   1.000
_cell.length_b   1.000
_cell.length_c   1.000
_cell.angle_alpha   90.00
_cell.angle_beta   90.00
_cell.angle_gamma   90.00
#
_symmetry.space_group_name_H-M   'P 1'
#
loop_
_entity.id
_entity.type
_entity.pdbx_description
1 polymer ?
#
loop_
_entity_poly.entity_id
_entity_poly.type
_entity_poly.pdbx_seq_one_letter_code
_entity_poly.pdbx_strand_id
1 'polypeptide(L)'
;MLSCNYCTFRRFQVNPARLPIVVGGLLDVDCSEDAIKQLIINTRGKFDIDELVEEVEKRNRLKLLAPWLEMRIQEGATDPATHNALAKIYIDANNNPERFLRENPYYDSRVVGKYCEKRDPHFACLAYERGQCDAELVNAILNVCNENSLFKNLARYLVKRRDFSLWAQVLAEDNQHRRQLIDQVVQTALSETQDPEDISATVKAFMAADLPNELIELLEKIVLDNSVFSEHR
;
A
#
# COMPACT_ATOMS: atom_id res chain seq x y z
N MET A 1 2.71 -16.51 -56.68
CA MET A 1 2.00 -17.48 -55.82
C MET A 1 2.98 -18.54 -55.34
N LEU A 2 3.75 -18.24 -54.28
CA LEU A 2 4.54 -19.23 -53.53
C LEU A 2 4.21 -19.05 -52.05
N SER A 3 3.03 -19.56 -51.72
CA SER A 3 2.72 -20.36 -50.52
C SER A 3 3.29 -19.90 -49.18
N CYS A 4 2.67 -18.84 -48.64
CA CYS A 4 2.02 -18.68 -47.33
C CYS A 4 1.96 -19.85 -46.29
N ASN A 5 2.93 -20.76 -46.21
CA ASN A 5 2.88 -21.93 -45.30
C ASN A 5 4.05 -22.03 -44.29
N TYR A 6 4.87 -21.01 -44.15
CA TYR A 6 5.88 -20.94 -43.07
C TYR A 6 5.42 -20.12 -41.84
N CYS A 7 4.20 -19.57 -41.86
CA CYS A 7 3.59 -18.85 -40.74
C CYS A 7 2.86 -19.73 -39.71
N THR A 8 2.86 -21.05 -39.88
CA THR A 8 2.24 -21.96 -38.92
C THR A 8 3.32 -22.80 -38.23
N PHE A 9 3.38 -22.65 -36.90
CA PHE A 9 3.84 -23.72 -36.01
C PHE A 9 5.36 -23.97 -35.85
N ARG A 10 6.23 -22.97 -36.02
CA ARG A 10 7.52 -23.05 -35.30
C ARG A 10 7.28 -22.65 -33.85
N ARG A 11 6.92 -23.66 -33.04
CA ARG A 11 6.99 -23.70 -31.57
C ARG A 11 8.01 -22.68 -31.10
N PHE A 12 7.54 -21.59 -30.50
CA PHE A 12 8.36 -20.74 -29.64
C PHE A 12 8.78 -21.60 -28.44
N GLN A 13 9.78 -22.48 -28.63
CA GLN A 13 10.65 -22.97 -27.56
C GLN A 13 11.53 -21.78 -27.15
N VAL A 14 10.88 -20.73 -26.65
CA VAL A 14 11.59 -19.72 -25.90
C VAL A 14 11.97 -20.40 -24.61
N ASN A 15 13.24 -20.31 -24.24
CA ASN A 15 13.68 -20.79 -22.94
C ASN A 15 12.80 -20.09 -21.88
N PRO A 16 12.01 -20.82 -21.08
CA PRO A 16 11.09 -20.17 -20.16
C PRO A 16 11.80 -19.20 -19.21
N ALA A 17 13.03 -19.53 -18.82
CA ALA A 17 13.90 -18.67 -18.00
C ALA A 17 14.31 -17.34 -18.66
N ARG A 18 14.07 -17.15 -19.98
CA ARG A 18 14.38 -15.90 -20.70
C ARG A 18 13.12 -15.19 -21.19
N LEU A 19 11.94 -15.68 -20.84
CA LEU A 19 10.68 -15.07 -21.23
C LEU A 19 10.57 -13.59 -20.79
N PRO A 20 10.95 -13.20 -19.56
CA PRO A 20 10.93 -11.80 -19.14
C PRO A 20 11.71 -10.87 -20.07
N ILE A 21 12.95 -11.25 -20.39
CA ILE A 21 13.85 -10.51 -21.29
C ILE A 21 13.29 -10.47 -22.72
N VAL A 22 12.71 -11.57 -23.20
CA VAL A 22 12.12 -11.63 -24.55
C VAL A 22 10.86 -10.78 -24.63
N VAL A 23 10.00 -10.77 -23.61
CA VAL A 23 8.85 -9.87 -23.54
C VAL A 23 9.31 -8.42 -23.50
N GLY A 24 10.38 -8.12 -22.74
CA GLY A 24 11.07 -6.84 -22.81
C GLY A 24 11.48 -6.51 -24.26
N GLY A 25 12.32 -7.31 -24.89
CA GLY A 25 12.72 -7.07 -26.29
C GLY A 25 11.56 -6.87 -27.26
N LEU A 26 10.46 -7.63 -27.12
CA LEU A 26 9.27 -7.49 -27.95
C LEU A 26 8.53 -6.17 -27.72
N LEU A 27 8.52 -5.67 -26.48
CA LEU A 27 7.98 -4.35 -26.16
C LEU A 27 8.84 -3.21 -26.70
N ASP A 28 10.16 -3.40 -26.90
CA ASP A 28 11.04 -2.37 -27.50
C ASP A 28 10.81 -2.26 -29.02
N VAL A 29 10.33 -3.33 -29.65
CA VAL A 29 10.08 -3.40 -31.09
C VAL A 29 8.61 -3.07 -31.42
N ASP A 30 7.85 -2.55 -30.45
CA ASP A 30 6.42 -2.24 -30.59
C ASP A 30 5.62 -3.42 -31.18
N CYS A 31 5.92 -4.64 -30.73
CA CYS A 31 5.20 -5.84 -31.15
C CYS A 31 3.74 -5.78 -30.70
N SER A 32 2.84 -6.48 -31.41
CA SER A 32 1.42 -6.47 -31.07
C SER A 32 1.16 -7.02 -29.67
N GLU A 33 0.34 -6.29 -28.91
CA GLU A 33 -0.07 -6.67 -27.56
C GLU A 33 -0.65 -8.08 -27.48
N ASP A 34 -1.41 -8.48 -28.50
CA ASP A 34 -1.99 -9.82 -28.60
C ASP A 34 -0.93 -10.91 -28.76
N ALA A 35 0.15 -10.66 -29.51
CA ALA A 35 1.24 -11.62 -29.64
C ALA A 35 1.96 -11.84 -28.31
N ILE A 36 2.16 -10.76 -27.54
CA ILE A 36 2.79 -10.83 -26.21
C ILE A 36 1.88 -11.60 -25.24
N LYS A 37 0.58 -11.29 -25.20
CA LYS A 37 -0.40 -12.02 -24.36
C LYS A 37 -0.44 -13.51 -24.67
N GLN A 38 -0.49 -13.85 -25.96
CA GLN A 38 -0.48 -15.25 -26.42
C GLN A 38 0.82 -15.97 -26.03
N LEU A 39 1.97 -15.29 -26.13
CA LEU A 39 3.26 -15.86 -25.72
C LEU A 39 3.30 -16.18 -24.22
N ILE A 40 2.80 -15.26 -23.39
CA ILE A 40 2.74 -15.43 -21.93
C ILE A 40 1.80 -16.60 -21.55
N ILE A 41 0.61 -16.67 -22.16
CA ILE A 41 -0.37 -17.75 -21.93
C ILE A 41 0.20 -19.10 -22.36
N ASN A 42 0.89 -19.16 -23.51
CA ASN A 42 1.43 -20.40 -24.04
C ASN A 42 2.62 -20.96 -23.25
N THR A 43 3.33 -20.11 -22.50
CA THR A 43 4.53 -20.52 -21.75
C THR A 43 4.24 -20.97 -20.31
N ARG A 44 2.95 -21.04 -19.90
CA ARG A 44 2.45 -21.51 -18.58
C ARG A 44 3.48 -22.29 -17.75
N GLY A 45 4.07 -21.62 -16.75
CA GLY A 45 4.62 -22.27 -15.55
C GLY A 45 6.14 -22.43 -15.38
N LYS A 46 7.01 -21.66 -16.05
CA LYS A 46 8.48 -21.79 -15.86
C LYS A 46 9.28 -20.48 -15.95
N PHE A 47 8.70 -19.35 -15.61
CA PHE A 47 9.40 -18.06 -15.63
C PHE A 47 9.08 -17.25 -14.38
N ASP A 48 10.04 -16.45 -13.94
CA ASP A 48 9.91 -15.60 -12.77
C ASP A 48 8.96 -14.45 -13.06
N ILE A 49 7.85 -14.41 -12.31
CA ILE A 49 6.79 -13.40 -12.47
C ILE A 49 7.33 -12.02 -12.07
N ASP A 50 8.15 -11.96 -11.02
CA ASP A 50 8.78 -10.71 -10.58
C ASP A 50 9.64 -10.09 -11.69
N GLU A 51 10.47 -10.89 -12.37
CA GLU A 51 11.32 -10.39 -13.46
C GLU A 51 10.48 -9.93 -14.67
N LEU A 52 9.40 -10.66 -15.00
CA LEU A 52 8.48 -10.25 -16.06
C LEU A 52 7.78 -8.92 -15.72
N VAL A 53 7.30 -8.78 -14.48
CA VAL A 53 6.64 -7.58 -14.01
C VAL A 53 7.61 -6.40 -14.03
N GLU A 54 8.85 -6.59 -13.60
CA GLU A 54 9.88 -5.55 -13.60
C GLU A 54 10.20 -5.06 -15.02
N GLU A 55 10.38 -5.98 -15.98
CA GLU A 55 10.66 -5.61 -17.38
C GLU A 55 9.49 -4.85 -18.02
N VAL A 56 8.25 -5.21 -17.70
CA VAL A 56 7.05 -4.52 -18.19
C VAL A 56 6.81 -3.19 -17.45
N GLU A 57 7.14 -3.11 -16.15
CA GLU A 57 7.05 -1.91 -15.31
C GLU A 57 8.01 -0.82 -15.78
N LYS A 58 9.25 -1.16 -16.13
CA LYS A 58 10.24 -0.22 -16.70
C LYS A 58 9.73 0.50 -17.94
N ARG A 59 8.80 -0.13 -18.68
CA ARG A 59 8.24 0.37 -19.94
C ARG A 59 6.86 1.01 -19.76
N ASN A 60 6.37 1.07 -18.52
CA ASN A 60 5.06 1.61 -18.17
C ASN A 60 3.90 0.93 -18.93
N ARG A 61 4.04 -0.38 -19.18
CA ARG A 61 3.09 -1.20 -19.95
C ARG A 61 2.39 -2.27 -19.10
N LEU A 62 2.41 -2.14 -17.78
CA LEU A 62 1.88 -3.15 -16.84
C LEU A 62 0.42 -3.58 -17.10
N LYS A 63 -0.40 -2.66 -17.62
CA LYS A 63 -1.82 -2.94 -17.97
C LYS A 63 -1.99 -4.11 -18.96
N LEU A 64 -0.98 -4.41 -19.78
CA LEU A 64 -0.97 -5.57 -20.68
C LEU A 64 -1.09 -6.91 -19.96
N LEU A 65 -0.52 -6.99 -18.75
CA LEU A 65 -0.52 -8.21 -17.95
C LEU A 65 -1.82 -8.41 -17.18
N ALA A 66 -2.69 -7.40 -17.09
CA ALA A 66 -3.89 -7.45 -16.25
C ALA A 66 -4.78 -8.68 -16.51
N PRO A 67 -5.17 -9.00 -17.76
CA PRO A 67 -6.05 -10.13 -18.03
C PRO A 67 -5.41 -11.48 -17.65
N TRP A 68 -4.09 -11.57 -17.78
CA TRP A 68 -3.34 -12.77 -17.45
C TRP A 68 -3.17 -12.95 -15.94
N LEU A 69 -2.90 -11.87 -15.21
CA LEU A 69 -2.80 -11.87 -13.74
C LEU A 69 -4.15 -12.14 -13.08
N GLU A 70 -5.24 -11.55 -13.60
CA GLU A 70 -6.60 -11.82 -13.13
C GLU A 70 -7.00 -13.29 -13.31
N MET A 71 -6.68 -13.87 -14.47
CA MET A 71 -6.90 -15.30 -14.72
C MET A 71 -6.14 -16.17 -13.70
N ARG A 72 -4.88 -15.83 -13.39
CA ARG A 72 -4.10 -16.56 -12.38
C ARG A 72 -4.71 -16.49 -10.98
N ILE A 73 -5.23 -15.33 -10.57
CA ILE A 73 -5.89 -15.18 -9.27
C ILE A 73 -7.19 -16.00 -9.24
N GLN A 74 -7.95 -16.03 -10.34
CA GLN A 74 -9.14 -16.89 -10.46
C GLN A 74 -8.79 -18.39 -10.44
N GLU A 75 -7.63 -18.77 -10.99
CA GLU A 75 -7.07 -20.12 -10.89
C GLU A 75 -6.58 -20.45 -9.46
N GLY A 76 -6.61 -19.49 -8.52
CA GLY A 76 -6.24 -19.69 -7.12
C GLY A 76 -4.76 -19.50 -6.82
N ALA A 77 -4.01 -18.82 -7.69
CA ALA A 77 -2.62 -18.46 -7.40
C ALA A 77 -2.54 -17.58 -6.14
N THR A 78 -1.58 -17.89 -5.26
CA THR A 78 -1.32 -17.16 -4.02
C THR A 78 0.04 -16.45 -4.04
N ASP A 79 0.68 -16.38 -5.21
CA ASP A 79 2.02 -15.83 -5.40
C ASP A 79 2.05 -14.31 -5.15
N PRO A 80 2.85 -13.81 -4.19
CA PRO A 80 2.90 -12.37 -3.89
C PRO A 80 3.21 -11.50 -5.11
N ALA A 81 4.09 -11.96 -6.01
CA ALA A 81 4.44 -11.28 -7.25
C ALA A 81 3.21 -10.95 -8.13
N THR A 82 2.32 -11.93 -8.31
CA THR A 82 1.09 -11.81 -9.12
C THR A 82 0.16 -10.76 -8.51
N HIS A 83 -0.03 -10.83 -7.19
CA HIS A 83 -0.91 -9.94 -6.44
C HIS A 83 -0.35 -8.52 -6.36
N ASN A 84 0.97 -8.37 -6.18
CA ASN A 84 1.67 -7.08 -6.18
C ASN A 84 1.52 -6.37 -7.53
N ALA A 85 1.78 -7.09 -8.62
CA ALA A 85 1.67 -6.55 -9.97
C ALA A 85 0.22 -6.11 -10.27
N LEU A 86 -0.77 -6.93 -9.89
CA LEU A 86 -2.16 -6.57 -10.11
C LEU A 86 -2.60 -5.39 -9.24
N ALA A 87 -2.15 -5.31 -7.98
CA ALA A 87 -2.39 -4.15 -7.12
C ALA A 87 -1.89 -2.86 -7.79
N LYS A 88 -0.64 -2.85 -8.28
CA LYS A 88 -0.07 -1.72 -9.01
C LYS A 88 -0.92 -1.34 -10.23
N ILE A 89 -1.37 -2.33 -11.00
CA ILE A 89 -2.22 -2.10 -12.18
C ILE A 89 -3.57 -1.47 -11.79
N TYR A 90 -4.22 -1.96 -10.73
CA TYR A 90 -5.51 -1.42 -10.29
C TYR A 90 -5.40 -0.01 -9.74
N ILE A 91 -4.31 0.31 -9.04
CA ILE A 91 -3.99 1.68 -8.63
C ILE A 91 -3.80 2.57 -9.86
N ASP A 92 -3.02 2.12 -10.85
CA ASP A 92 -2.75 2.85 -12.10
C ASP A 92 -3.98 3.01 -13.02
N ALA A 93 -4.91 2.07 -12.94
CA ALA A 93 -6.15 2.05 -13.71
C ALA A 93 -7.30 2.74 -12.95
N ASN A 94 -7.09 3.12 -11.69
CA ASN A 94 -8.13 3.59 -10.76
C ASN A 94 -9.36 2.67 -10.74
N ASN A 95 -9.14 1.35 -10.78
CA ASN A 95 -10.21 0.36 -10.82
C ASN A 95 -10.41 -0.27 -9.44
N ASN A 96 -11.20 0.38 -8.59
CA ASN A 96 -11.54 -0.07 -7.23
C ASN A 96 -10.36 -0.62 -6.41
N PRO A 97 -9.21 0.09 -6.33
CA PRO A 97 -8.01 -0.38 -5.65
C PRO A 97 -8.24 -0.65 -4.16
N GLU A 98 -9.11 0.12 -3.48
CA GLU A 98 -9.42 -0.09 -2.06
C GLU A 98 -9.99 -1.48 -1.78
N ARG A 99 -10.90 -1.94 -2.63
CA ARG A 99 -11.51 -3.26 -2.50
C ARG A 99 -10.46 -4.35 -2.64
N PHE A 100 -9.58 -4.21 -3.64
CA PHE A 100 -8.50 -5.16 -3.85
C PHE A 100 -7.53 -5.20 -2.66
N LEU A 101 -7.14 -4.03 -2.13
CA LEU A 101 -6.23 -3.94 -0.99
C LEU A 101 -6.85 -4.50 0.30
N ARG A 102 -8.17 -4.44 0.47
CA ARG A 102 -8.88 -5.02 1.63
C ARG A 102 -9.14 -6.52 1.50
N GLU A 103 -9.61 -6.96 0.33
CA GLU A 103 -10.06 -8.35 0.13
C GLU A 103 -8.88 -9.30 -0.12
N ASN A 104 -7.75 -8.81 -0.63
CA ASN A 104 -6.66 -9.67 -1.07
C ASN A 104 -5.63 -9.93 0.04
N PRO A 105 -5.43 -11.19 0.49
CA PRO A 105 -4.50 -11.53 1.56
C PRO A 105 -3.11 -11.95 1.06
N TYR A 106 -2.81 -11.88 -0.24
CA TYR A 106 -1.60 -12.49 -0.79
C TYR A 106 -0.58 -11.46 -1.32
N TYR A 107 -0.96 -10.19 -1.48
CA TYR A 107 0.01 -9.15 -1.84
C TYR A 107 0.91 -8.81 -0.65
N ASP A 108 2.14 -8.39 -0.97
CA ASP A 108 3.11 -7.82 -0.05
C ASP A 108 2.81 -6.33 0.17
N SER A 109 2.39 -6.01 1.39
CA SER A 109 2.06 -4.67 1.84
C SER A 109 3.22 -3.68 1.69
N ARG A 110 4.47 -4.12 1.79
CA ARG A 110 5.64 -3.22 1.72
C ARG A 110 5.89 -2.74 0.30
N VAL A 111 5.85 -3.67 -0.65
CA VAL A 111 6.07 -3.39 -2.07
C VAL A 111 4.95 -2.52 -2.62
N VAL A 112 3.70 -2.89 -2.32
CA VAL A 112 2.52 -2.14 -2.78
C VAL A 112 2.42 -0.80 -2.06
N GLY A 113 2.66 -0.75 -0.74
CA GLY A 113 2.66 0.47 0.05
C GLY A 113 3.63 1.52 -0.50
N LYS A 114 4.90 1.15 -0.71
CA LYS A 114 5.92 2.04 -1.30
C LYS A 114 5.57 2.53 -2.70
N TYR A 115 4.84 1.72 -3.46
CA TYR A 115 4.33 2.14 -4.76
C TYR A 115 3.18 3.15 -4.64
N CYS A 116 2.26 2.92 -3.70
CA CYS A 116 1.16 3.83 -3.38
C CYS A 116 1.67 5.20 -2.87
N GLU A 117 2.75 5.24 -2.09
CA GLU A 117 3.32 6.50 -1.54
C GLU A 117 3.53 7.58 -2.61
N LYS A 118 3.91 7.18 -3.84
CA LYS A 118 4.16 8.10 -4.95
C LYS A 118 2.91 8.52 -5.72
N ARG A 119 1.80 7.79 -5.57
CA ARG A 119 0.57 7.95 -6.37
C ARG A 119 -0.59 8.44 -5.54
N ASP A 120 -0.93 7.68 -4.51
CA ASP A 120 -2.03 7.98 -3.62
C ASP A 120 -1.67 7.58 -2.17
N PRO A 121 -1.53 8.57 -1.27
CA PRO A 121 -1.29 8.34 0.14
C PRO A 121 -2.32 7.47 0.86
N HIS A 122 -3.59 7.53 0.46
CA HIS A 122 -4.66 6.81 1.11
C HIS A 122 -4.50 5.30 0.91
N PHE A 123 -4.14 4.88 -0.31
CA PHE A 123 -3.89 3.47 -0.63
C PHE A 123 -2.63 2.94 0.05
N ALA A 124 -1.62 3.80 0.29
CA ALA A 124 -0.45 3.41 1.06
C ALA A 124 -0.85 3.03 2.49
N CYS A 125 -1.62 3.90 3.17
CA CYS A 125 -2.13 3.62 4.52
C CYS A 125 -2.88 2.28 4.59
N LEU A 126 -3.77 2.04 3.63
CA LEU A 126 -4.59 0.81 3.62
C LEU A 126 -3.74 -0.46 3.40
N ALA A 127 -2.75 -0.39 2.51
CA ALA A 127 -1.85 -1.51 2.25
C ALA A 127 -1.00 -1.86 3.48
N TYR A 128 -0.46 -0.85 4.16
CA TYR A 128 0.39 -1.01 5.32
C TYR A 128 -0.38 -1.38 6.60
N GLU A 129 -1.60 -0.85 6.81
CA GLU A 129 -2.49 -1.23 7.92
C GLU A 129 -2.75 -2.74 7.93
N ARG A 130 -2.95 -3.32 6.74
CA ARG A 130 -3.14 -4.76 6.56
C ARG A 130 -1.87 -5.56 6.86
N GLY A 131 -0.71 -5.04 6.49
CA GLY A 131 0.58 -5.74 6.60
C GLY A 131 1.16 -5.80 8.01
N GLN A 132 0.56 -5.10 8.99
CA GLN A 132 1.09 -4.94 10.35
C GLN A 132 2.57 -4.52 10.38
N CYS A 133 3.05 -3.88 9.31
CA CYS A 133 4.42 -3.42 9.18
C CYS A 133 4.51 -2.04 9.82
N ASP A 134 4.40 -2.01 11.14
CA ASP A 134 4.08 -0.78 11.87
C ASP A 134 5.19 0.30 11.75
N ALA A 135 6.47 -0.11 11.70
CA ALA A 135 7.59 0.83 11.50
C ALA A 135 7.67 1.39 10.08
N GLU A 136 7.33 0.60 9.06
CA GLU A 136 7.31 1.05 7.66
C GLU A 136 6.04 1.84 7.36
N LEU A 137 4.91 1.50 7.98
CA LEU A 137 3.68 2.29 7.99
C LEU A 137 3.93 3.67 8.59
N VAL A 138 4.58 3.76 9.75
CA VAL A 138 4.93 5.05 10.36
C VAL A 138 5.88 5.84 9.44
N ASN A 139 6.95 5.23 8.93
CA ASN A 139 7.86 5.92 8.02
C ASN A 139 7.19 6.35 6.70
N ALA A 140 6.36 5.49 6.12
CA ALA A 140 5.60 5.77 4.91
C ALA A 140 4.61 6.90 5.14
N ILE A 141 3.83 6.83 6.22
CA ILE A 141 2.88 7.89 6.52
C ILE A 141 3.60 9.18 6.86
N LEU A 142 4.69 9.17 7.65
CA LEU A 142 5.49 10.37 7.93
C LEU A 142 6.05 11.01 6.66
N ASN A 143 6.55 10.22 5.71
CA ASN A 143 7.06 10.71 4.43
C ASN A 143 5.96 11.25 3.51
N VAL A 144 4.75 10.69 3.58
CA VAL A 144 3.65 11.00 2.66
C VAL A 144 2.62 11.99 3.25
N CYS A 145 2.69 12.25 4.56
CA CYS A 145 1.78 13.12 5.29
C CYS A 145 1.87 14.60 4.92
N ASN A 146 2.83 15.00 4.09
CA ASN A 146 3.17 16.41 3.87
C ASN A 146 2.04 17.24 3.19
N GLU A 147 1.08 16.63 2.49
CA GLU A 147 0.18 17.43 1.62
C GLU A 147 -1.35 17.23 1.78
N ASN A 148 -1.87 16.18 2.45
CA ASN A 148 -3.29 15.80 2.24
C ASN A 148 -4.16 15.49 3.48
N SER A 149 -3.96 16.14 4.63
CA SER A 149 -4.81 15.91 5.84
C SER A 149 -4.77 14.47 6.39
N LEU A 150 -3.80 13.66 5.97
CA LEU A 150 -3.64 12.26 6.39
C LEU A 150 -3.24 12.13 7.85
N PHE A 151 -2.75 13.20 8.46
CA PHE A 151 -2.48 13.28 9.90
C PHE A 151 -3.70 12.90 10.75
N LYS A 152 -4.93 13.15 10.26
CA LYS A 152 -6.16 12.70 10.94
C LYS A 152 -6.31 11.18 10.96
N ASN A 153 -6.06 10.53 9.82
CA ASN A 153 -6.12 9.08 9.71
C ASN A 153 -4.99 8.41 10.48
N LEU A 154 -3.78 8.99 10.43
CA LEU A 154 -2.64 8.54 11.22
C LEU A 154 -2.92 8.65 12.72
N ALA A 155 -3.45 9.79 13.16
CA ALA A 155 -3.82 10.01 14.55
C ALA A 155 -4.82 8.95 15.04
N ARG A 156 -5.89 8.70 14.28
CA ARG A 156 -6.86 7.63 14.58
C ARG A 156 -6.19 6.26 14.64
N TYR A 157 -5.29 5.97 13.70
CA TYR A 157 -4.60 4.69 13.65
C TYR A 157 -3.68 4.48 14.86
N LEU A 158 -2.87 5.49 15.22
CA LEU A 158 -1.95 5.45 16.37
C LEU A 158 -2.68 5.21 17.69
N VAL A 159 -3.80 5.92 17.89
CA VAL A 159 -4.63 5.80 19.07
C VAL A 159 -5.25 4.39 19.17
N LYS A 160 -5.79 3.86 18.07
CA LYS A 160 -6.37 2.50 18.03
C LYS A 160 -5.33 1.38 18.21
N ARG A 161 -4.12 1.54 17.67
CA ARG A 161 -3.05 0.53 17.75
C ARG A 161 -2.45 0.43 19.15
N ARG A 162 -2.43 1.52 19.92
CA ARG A 162 -1.89 1.61 21.29
C ARG A 162 -0.43 1.12 21.42
N ASP A 163 0.36 1.20 20.35
CA ASP A 163 1.74 0.71 20.33
C ASP A 163 2.74 1.82 20.70
N PHE A 164 3.37 1.68 21.87
CA PHE A 164 4.34 2.64 22.38
C PHE A 164 5.59 2.78 21.51
N SER A 165 5.98 1.74 20.77
CA SER A 165 7.15 1.79 19.88
C SER A 165 6.90 2.74 18.71
N LEU A 166 5.66 2.80 18.22
CA LEU A 166 5.24 3.70 17.15
C LEU A 166 5.12 5.13 17.64
N TRP A 167 4.56 5.33 18.84
CA TRP A 167 4.53 6.64 19.47
C TRP A 167 5.93 7.22 19.64
N ALA A 168 6.91 6.42 20.06
CA ALA A 168 8.28 6.87 20.20
C ALA A 168 8.91 7.31 18.86
N GLN A 169 8.63 6.61 17.76
CA GLN A 169 9.11 7.00 16.43
C GLN A 169 8.42 8.27 15.91
N VAL A 170 7.11 8.38 16.09
CA VAL A 170 6.34 9.53 15.60
C VAL A 170 6.63 10.79 16.42
N LEU A 171 6.84 10.65 17.73
CA LEU A 171 7.15 11.74 18.65
C LEU A 171 8.65 12.04 18.76
N ALA A 172 9.48 11.39 17.95
CA ALA A 172 10.90 11.67 17.90
C ALA A 172 11.19 13.14 17.55
N GLU A 173 12.23 13.71 18.15
CA GLU A 173 12.58 15.14 18.01
C GLU A 173 13.09 15.51 16.61
N ASP A 174 13.57 14.53 15.86
CA ASP A 174 14.01 14.67 14.47
C ASP A 174 12.84 14.82 13.48
N ASN A 175 11.62 14.49 13.92
CA ASN A 175 10.43 14.57 13.09
C ASN A 175 9.91 16.00 12.99
N GLN A 176 10.09 16.61 11.82
CA GLN A 176 9.59 17.97 11.51
C GLN A 176 8.07 18.10 11.61
N HIS A 177 7.33 17.00 11.47
CA HIS A 177 5.87 16.98 11.51
C HIS A 177 5.31 16.61 12.88
N ARG A 178 6.17 16.38 13.89
CA ARG A 178 5.76 16.00 15.25
C ARG A 178 4.61 16.85 15.78
N ARG A 179 4.73 18.18 15.65
CA ARG A 179 3.76 19.13 16.18
C ARG A 179 2.41 19.05 15.47
N GLN A 180 2.40 19.01 14.14
CA GLN A 180 1.17 18.87 13.34
C GLN A 180 0.43 17.58 13.68
N LEU A 181 1.18 16.51 13.96
CA LEU A 181 0.64 15.20 14.30
C LEU A 181 0.00 15.21 15.69
N ILE A 182 0.68 15.82 16.68
CA ILE A 182 0.14 16.05 18.03
C ILE A 182 -1.16 16.86 17.95
N ASP A 183 -1.17 17.96 17.20
CA ASP A 183 -2.36 18.81 17.03
C ASP A 183 -3.54 17.99 16.49
N GLN A 184 -3.32 17.14 15.48
CA GLN A 184 -4.37 16.33 14.89
C GLN A 184 -4.82 15.17 15.79
N VAL A 185 -3.93 14.59 16.61
CA VAL A 185 -4.29 13.61 17.65
C VAL A 185 -5.23 14.26 18.67
N VAL A 186 -4.84 15.43 19.19
CA VAL A 186 -5.62 16.15 20.21
C VAL A 186 -6.94 16.67 19.65
N GLN A 187 -6.98 17.13 18.39
CA GLN A 187 -8.19 17.70 17.78
C GLN A 187 -9.16 16.65 17.20
N THR A 188 -8.67 15.56 16.60
CA THR A 188 -9.49 14.63 15.82
C THR A 188 -9.61 13.25 16.46
N ALA A 189 -8.49 12.63 16.85
CA ALA A 189 -8.55 11.24 17.31
C ALA A 189 -9.18 11.12 18.71
N LEU A 190 -8.89 12.06 19.61
CA LEU A 190 -9.46 12.05 20.97
C LEU A 190 -10.92 12.51 21.02
N SER A 191 -11.36 13.33 20.07
CA SER A 191 -12.78 13.73 19.98
C SER A 191 -13.66 12.61 19.41
N GLU A 192 -13.08 11.73 18.59
CA GLU A 192 -13.79 10.57 18.02
C GLU A 192 -13.73 9.31 18.89
N THR A 193 -12.65 9.17 19.68
CA THR A 193 -12.47 8.03 20.57
C THR A 193 -13.02 8.31 21.95
N GLN A 194 -14.02 7.53 22.39
CA GLN A 194 -14.59 7.59 23.74
C GLN A 194 -14.01 6.51 24.68
N ASP A 195 -13.07 5.70 24.20
CA ASP A 195 -12.47 4.62 24.98
C ASP A 195 -11.41 5.15 25.96
N PRO A 196 -11.55 4.90 27.27
CA PRO A 196 -10.61 5.40 28.28
C PRO A 196 -9.21 4.78 28.15
N GLU A 197 -9.12 3.58 27.57
CA GLU A 197 -7.84 2.90 27.33
C GLU A 197 -7.00 3.58 26.24
N ASP A 198 -7.65 4.04 25.18
CA ASP A 198 -7.01 4.78 24.07
C ASP A 198 -6.48 6.14 24.55
N ILE A 199 -7.27 6.84 25.37
CA ILE A 199 -6.88 8.08 26.04
C ILE A 199 -5.68 7.83 26.94
N SER A 200 -5.73 6.79 27.78
CA SER A 200 -4.65 6.44 28.70
C SER A 200 -3.35 6.08 27.97
N ALA A 201 -3.44 5.34 26.86
CA ALA A 201 -2.28 5.00 26.04
C ALA A 201 -1.64 6.26 25.43
N THR A 202 -2.46 7.19 24.92
CA THR A 202 -2.00 8.46 24.34
C THR A 202 -1.31 9.35 25.39
N VAL A 203 -1.90 9.48 26.58
CA VAL A 203 -1.31 10.24 27.70
C VAL A 203 0.04 9.64 28.11
N LYS A 204 0.13 8.31 28.26
CA LYS A 204 1.39 7.62 28.60
C LYS A 204 2.47 7.83 27.54
N ALA A 205 2.08 7.79 26.26
CA ALA A 205 2.99 8.07 25.15
C ALA A 205 3.54 9.50 25.19
N PHE A 206 2.69 10.50 25.44
CA PHE A 206 3.12 11.90 25.54
C PHE A 206 3.98 12.16 26.78
N MET A 207 3.70 11.48 27.89
CA MET A 207 4.55 11.52 29.08
C MET A 207 5.94 10.95 28.80
N ALA A 208 6.02 9.83 28.06
CA ALA A 208 7.29 9.22 27.69
C ALA A 208 8.09 10.06 26.69
N ALA A 209 7.41 10.86 25.86
CA ALA A 209 8.03 11.78 24.91
C ALA A 209 8.37 13.17 25.49
N ASP A 210 8.21 13.36 26.81
CA ASP A 210 8.49 14.61 27.53
C ASP A 210 7.75 15.84 26.95
N LEU A 211 6.44 15.68 26.69
CA LEU A 211 5.55 16.71 26.15
C LEU A 211 4.55 17.23 27.19
N PRO A 212 4.99 17.89 28.27
CA PRO A 212 4.11 18.30 29.37
C PRO A 212 3.09 19.37 28.97
N ASN A 213 3.43 20.28 28.05
CA ASN A 213 2.52 21.34 27.61
C ASN A 213 1.34 20.79 26.81
N GLU A 214 1.62 19.87 25.89
CA GLU A 214 0.61 19.22 25.04
C GLU A 214 -0.30 18.29 25.86
N LEU A 215 0.25 17.67 26.92
CA LEU A 215 -0.52 16.91 27.90
C LEU A 215 -1.53 17.77 28.67
N ILE A 216 -1.15 18.98 29.06
CA ILE A 216 -2.04 19.90 29.77
C ILE A 216 -3.20 20.30 28.86
N GLU A 217 -2.92 20.70 27.62
CA GLU A 217 -3.96 21.06 26.65
C GLU A 217 -4.90 19.87 26.35
N LEU A 218 -4.32 18.67 26.22
CA LEU A 218 -5.09 17.43 26.04
C LEU A 218 -6.01 17.17 27.23
N LEU A 219 -5.50 17.27 28.46
CA LEU A 219 -6.29 17.05 29.69
C LEU A 219 -7.40 18.10 29.84
N GLU A 220 -7.12 19.37 29.55
CA GLU A 220 -8.12 20.43 29.58
C GLU A 220 -9.26 20.15 28.60
N LYS A 221 -8.96 19.75 27.36
CA LYS A 221 -9.99 19.35 26.39
C LYS A 221 -10.80 18.15 26.84
N ILE A 222 -10.15 17.10 27.33
CA ILE A 222 -10.85 15.89 27.80
C ILE A 222 -11.78 16.24 28.97
N VAL A 223 -11.35 17.09 29.91
CA VAL A 223 -12.20 17.52 31.03
C VAL A 223 -13.36 18.40 30.55
N LEU A 224 -13.13 19.27 29.57
CA LEU A 224 -14.16 20.13 28.99
C LEU A 224 -15.19 19.32 28.19
N ASP A 225 -14.78 18.37 27.34
CA ASP A 225 -15.70 17.53 26.54
C ASP A 225 -16.38 16.44 27.41
N ASN A 226 -15.71 15.90 28.44
CA ASN A 226 -16.35 14.97 29.39
C ASN A 226 -17.33 15.65 30.37
N SER A 227 -17.44 16.98 30.38
CA SER A 227 -18.53 17.63 31.12
C SER A 227 -19.93 17.31 30.54
N VAL A 228 -19.99 16.80 29.31
CA VAL A 228 -21.18 16.20 28.70
C VAL A 228 -21.45 14.76 29.21
N PHE A 229 -20.44 14.10 29.78
CA PHE A 229 -20.58 12.78 30.42
C PHE A 229 -21.21 12.84 31.83
N SER A 230 -21.29 14.04 32.43
CA SER A 230 -21.92 14.24 33.75
C SER A 230 -23.45 14.38 33.75
N GLU A 231 -24.13 14.24 32.60
CA GLU A 231 -25.61 14.33 32.50
C GLU A 231 -26.34 12.98 32.35
N HIS A 232 -25.65 11.84 32.50
CA HIS A 232 -26.30 10.53 32.54
C HIS A 232 -25.94 9.78 33.83
N ARG A 233 -26.63 10.13 34.93
CA ARG A 233 -26.74 9.30 36.13
C ARG A 233 -28.19 8.99 36.43
#